data_AF-A0A351ML77-F1
#
_entry.id   AF-A0A351ML77-F1
#
_cell.length_a   1.000
_cell.length_b   1.000
_cell.length_c   1.000
_cell.angle_alpha   90.00
_cell.angle_beta   90.00
_cell.angle_gamma   90.00
#
_symmetry.space_group_name_H-M   'P 1'
#
loop_
_entity.id
_entity.type
_entity.pdbx_description
1 polymer ?
#
loop_
_entity_poly.entity_id
_entity_poly.type
_entity_poly.pdbx_seq_one_letter_code
_entity_poly.pdbx_strand_id
1 'polypeptide(L)'
;GAGAWRALGILLGDPPLADAAATALAAAVTKGPRPVLTEANRAAIAKAADVATDQALATRLRGLLEGGAGAGAGVNVALNADVFESGDHEGGNVPEFAVDGAKDDPGFGWWADGAASLTVNLGEEQRISRTVLYTYWVGNRYYQYTVEVSLDNRNWSQVVDRSTNTTPSTPAGDEVTFEPVDAQFVRLNMLHNSANPSMHVVEFEVYGGSGSGATGNLAEGKPVTGTPEQEGTNAPEGAVDGLVDNPGVGWHAHGTPATLTVDLGVPERIDTTQTFFFYGDGRHYAWRVEVSQDGNEWTI
;
A
#
# COMPACT_ATOMS: atom_id res chain seq x y z
N GLY A 1 -24.77 12.56 -10.17
CA GLY A 1 -26.24 12.60 -10.04
C GLY A 1 -26.65 11.78 -8.83
N ALA A 2 -27.47 12.34 -7.95
CA ALA A 2 -27.80 11.83 -6.60
C ALA A 2 -28.66 10.54 -6.54
N GLY A 3 -28.67 9.73 -7.61
CA GLY A 3 -29.49 8.52 -7.73
C GLY A 3 -28.81 7.23 -7.27
N ALA A 4 -27.50 7.07 -7.52
CA ALA A 4 -26.77 5.82 -7.19
C ALA A 4 -26.56 5.63 -5.67
N TRP A 5 -26.43 6.72 -4.92
CA TRP A 5 -26.05 6.68 -3.50
C TRP A 5 -27.24 6.49 -2.54
N ARG A 6 -28.48 6.59 -3.03
CA ARG A 6 -29.69 6.27 -2.24
C ARG A 6 -29.93 4.76 -2.09
N ALA A 7 -29.23 3.92 -2.86
CA ALA A 7 -29.42 2.48 -2.87
C ALA A 7 -28.75 1.74 -1.68
N LEU A 8 -27.84 2.38 -0.93
CA LEU A 8 -27.18 1.77 0.23
C LEU A 8 -28.15 1.45 1.37
N GLY A 9 -29.21 2.25 1.56
CA GLY A 9 -30.16 2.08 2.66
C GLY A 9 -31.09 0.87 2.55
N ILE A 10 -31.18 0.25 1.36
CA ILE A 10 -31.96 -0.98 1.16
C ILE A 10 -31.10 -2.21 1.49
N LEU A 11 -29.77 -2.08 1.42
CA LEU A 11 -28.79 -3.17 1.58
C LEU A 11 -28.18 -3.23 2.98
N LEU A 12 -28.28 -2.14 3.74
CA LEU A 12 -27.88 -2.02 5.15
C LEU A 12 -29.15 -1.98 5.98
N GLY A 13 -29.38 -2.96 6.86
CA GLY A 13 -30.61 -3.07 7.66
C GLY A 13 -30.88 -1.93 8.67
N ASP A 14 -30.20 -0.79 8.57
CA ASP A 14 -30.25 0.37 9.46
C ASP A 14 -30.14 1.69 8.65
N PRO A 15 -31.26 2.40 8.39
CA PRO A 15 -31.28 3.59 7.54
C PRO A 15 -30.39 4.77 8.00
N PRO A 16 -30.30 5.11 9.30
CA PRO A 16 -29.31 6.07 9.81
C PRO A 16 -27.85 5.74 9.50
N LEU A 17 -27.51 4.45 9.45
CA LEU A 17 -26.15 3.99 9.13
C LEU A 17 -25.83 4.21 7.64
N ALA A 18 -26.86 4.13 6.80
CA ALA A 18 -26.74 4.30 5.36
C ALA A 18 -26.30 5.71 4.96
N ASP A 19 -26.77 6.76 5.64
CA ASP A 19 -26.37 8.14 5.35
C ASP A 19 -24.92 8.42 5.77
N ALA A 20 -24.48 7.88 6.91
CA ALA A 20 -23.09 8.00 7.37
C ALA A 20 -22.13 7.21 6.47
N ALA A 21 -22.47 5.98 6.11
CA ALA A 21 -21.70 5.16 5.19
C ALA A 21 -21.68 5.77 3.78
N ALA A 22 -22.81 6.23 3.25
CA ALA A 22 -22.88 6.89 1.96
C ALA A 22 -22.07 8.19 1.92
N THR A 23 -22.03 8.95 3.02
CA THR A 23 -21.17 10.15 3.13
C THR A 23 -19.69 9.78 3.14
N ALA A 24 -19.29 8.73 3.87
CA ALA A 24 -17.92 8.23 3.90
C ALA A 24 -17.47 7.67 2.55
N LEU A 25 -18.32 6.89 1.86
CA LEU A 25 -18.07 6.39 0.51
C LEU A 25 -18.04 7.51 -0.53
N ALA A 26 -18.93 8.50 -0.43
CA ALA A 26 -18.91 9.65 -1.33
C ALA A 26 -17.61 10.47 -1.17
N ALA A 27 -17.06 10.56 0.04
CA ALA A 27 -15.73 11.15 0.26
C ALA A 27 -14.61 10.30 -0.39
N ALA A 28 -14.68 8.97 -0.26
CA ALA A 28 -13.69 8.02 -0.80
C ALA A 28 -13.69 7.89 -2.33
N VAL A 29 -14.81 8.22 -3.00
CA VAL A 29 -15.00 8.05 -4.46
C VAL A 29 -15.09 9.40 -5.20
N THR A 30 -14.66 10.50 -4.56
CA THR A 30 -14.53 11.78 -5.29
C THR A 30 -13.37 11.73 -6.28
N LYS A 31 -13.54 12.35 -7.46
CA LYS A 31 -12.45 12.51 -8.45
C LYS A 31 -11.28 13.25 -7.78
N GLY A 32 -10.23 12.51 -7.42
CA GLY A 32 -9.04 12.99 -6.71
C GLY A 32 -8.37 11.85 -5.94
N PRO A 33 -7.21 12.09 -5.29
CA PRO A 33 -6.60 11.11 -4.40
C PRO A 33 -7.61 10.70 -3.32
N ARG A 34 -7.74 9.39 -3.02
CA ARG A 34 -8.60 8.92 -1.93
C ARG A 34 -8.22 9.66 -0.66
N PRO A 35 -9.13 10.44 -0.03
CA PRO A 35 -8.83 11.03 1.26
C PRO A 35 -8.61 9.90 2.28
N VAL A 36 -7.56 10.05 3.10
CA VAL A 36 -7.33 9.15 4.24
C VAL A 36 -8.61 9.09 5.07
N LEU A 37 -9.16 7.89 5.23
CA LEU A 37 -10.38 7.72 6.03
C LEU A 37 -10.10 8.17 7.46
N THR A 38 -10.97 9.00 8.02
CA THR A 38 -10.92 9.30 9.46
C THR A 38 -11.31 8.06 10.25
N GLU A 39 -10.97 8.04 11.54
CA GLU A 39 -11.39 6.94 12.42
C GLU A 39 -12.92 6.76 12.46
N ALA A 40 -13.66 7.88 12.44
CA ALA A 40 -15.11 7.86 12.35
C ALA A 40 -15.60 7.26 11.02
N ASN A 41 -14.92 7.55 9.90
CA ASN A 41 -15.26 6.98 8.60
C ASN A 41 -14.98 5.48 8.55
N ARG A 42 -13.84 5.03 9.08
CA ARG A 42 -13.50 3.61 9.18
C ARG A 42 -14.51 2.85 10.03
N ALA A 43 -14.86 3.36 11.21
CA ALA A 43 -15.87 2.75 12.07
C ALA A 43 -17.25 2.63 11.38
N ALA A 44 -17.64 3.64 10.61
CA ALA A 44 -18.89 3.62 9.85
C ALA A 44 -18.87 2.59 8.71
N ILE A 45 -17.76 2.49 7.98
CA ILE A 45 -17.56 1.51 6.89
C ILE A 45 -17.51 0.08 7.43
N ALA A 46 -16.80 -0.16 8.54
CA ALA A 46 -16.75 -1.46 9.22
C ALA A 46 -18.14 -1.93 9.64
N LYS A 47 -18.89 -1.05 10.31
CA LYS A 47 -20.25 -1.38 10.73
C LYS A 47 -21.19 -1.61 9.52
N ALA A 48 -20.99 -0.89 8.41
CA ALA A 48 -21.73 -1.13 7.17
C ALA A 48 -21.37 -2.49 6.54
N ALA A 49 -20.10 -2.90 6.56
CA ALA A 49 -19.67 -4.20 6.06
C ALA A 49 -20.25 -5.38 6.84
N ASP A 50 -20.43 -5.21 8.15
CA ASP A 50 -20.96 -6.25 9.04
C ASP A 50 -22.48 -6.44 8.90
N VAL A 51 -23.21 -5.41 8.47
CA VAL A 51 -24.68 -5.45 8.32
C VAL A 51 -25.15 -5.52 6.87
N ALA A 52 -24.23 -5.51 5.91
CA ALA A 52 -24.53 -5.64 4.49
C ALA A 52 -25.12 -7.02 4.20
N THR A 53 -26.33 -7.04 3.63
CA THR A 53 -27.00 -8.28 3.20
C THR A 53 -26.50 -8.80 1.85
N ASP A 54 -25.80 -7.93 1.10
CA ASP A 54 -25.10 -8.26 -0.13
C ASP A 54 -23.62 -8.56 0.15
N GLN A 55 -23.17 -9.77 -0.20
CA GLN A 55 -21.80 -10.22 0.07
C GLN A 55 -20.75 -9.47 -0.74
N ALA A 56 -21.04 -9.09 -1.99
CA ALA A 56 -20.11 -8.34 -2.82
C ALA A 56 -19.90 -6.91 -2.27
N LEU A 57 -20.97 -6.29 -1.77
CA LEU A 57 -20.89 -5.01 -1.06
C LEU A 57 -20.08 -5.14 0.23
N ALA A 58 -20.33 -6.19 1.04
CA ALA A 58 -19.58 -6.42 2.27
C ALA A 58 -18.07 -6.57 2.01
N THR A 59 -17.69 -7.32 0.98
CA THR A 59 -16.28 -7.49 0.56
C THR A 59 -15.66 -6.17 0.11
N ARG A 60 -16.36 -5.38 -0.70
CA ARG A 60 -15.88 -4.05 -1.14
C ARG A 60 -15.70 -3.08 0.04
N LEU A 61 -16.59 -3.10 1.02
CA LEU A 61 -16.49 -2.26 2.22
C LEU A 61 -15.32 -2.69 3.12
N ARG A 62 -15.06 -4.00 3.26
CA ARG A 62 -13.89 -4.50 3.99
C ARG A 62 -12.58 -4.14 3.29
N GLY A 63 -12.52 -4.26 1.97
CA GLY A 63 -11.36 -3.83 1.18
C GLY A 63 -11.03 -2.34 1.34
N LEU A 64 -12.04 -1.47 1.53
CA LEU A 64 -11.81 -0.04 1.82
C LEU A 64 -11.18 0.22 3.20
N LEU A 65 -11.35 -0.68 4.17
CA LEU A 65 -10.74 -0.58 5.50
C LEU A 65 -9.30 -1.10 5.49
N GLU A 66 -9.06 -2.15 4.71
CA GLU A 66 -7.76 -2.78 4.54
C GLU A 66 -6.82 -1.91 3.68
N GLY A 67 -7.35 -1.17 2.71
CA GLY A 67 -6.61 -0.21 1.89
C GLY A 67 -6.25 1.12 2.56
N GLY A 68 -6.24 1.18 3.91
CA GLY A 68 -5.96 2.42 4.66
C GLY A 68 -5.07 2.24 5.90
N ALA A 69 -4.56 1.04 6.17
CA ALA A 69 -3.62 0.83 7.28
C ALA A 69 -2.78 -0.45 7.06
N GLY A 70 -1.49 -0.25 6.76
CA GLY A 70 -0.44 -1.24 6.99
C GLY A 70 -0.34 -2.37 5.97
N ALA A 71 0.57 -2.21 5.01
CA ALA A 71 1.02 -3.28 4.14
C ALA A 71 1.81 -4.33 4.95
N GLY A 72 1.11 -5.36 5.43
CA GLY A 72 1.72 -6.62 5.83
C GLY A 72 1.98 -7.50 4.61
N ALA A 73 3.06 -8.27 4.63
CA ALA A 73 3.32 -9.31 3.62
C ALA A 73 2.17 -10.32 3.61
N GLY A 74 1.31 -10.24 2.59
CA GLY A 74 0.12 -11.09 2.44
C GLY A 74 -1.13 -10.38 1.92
N VAL A 75 -1.17 -9.05 1.93
CA VAL A 75 -2.31 -8.26 1.42
C VAL A 75 -2.12 -7.92 -0.06
N ASN A 76 -3.15 -8.15 -0.88
CA ASN A 76 -3.18 -7.71 -2.28
C ASN A 76 -3.45 -6.19 -2.32
N VAL A 77 -2.39 -5.40 -2.50
CA VAL A 77 -2.47 -3.92 -2.54
C VAL A 77 -3.04 -3.38 -3.86
N ALA A 78 -3.23 -4.23 -4.88
CA ALA A 78 -3.93 -3.84 -6.11
C ALA A 78 -5.45 -3.97 -6.01
N LEU A 79 -5.98 -4.63 -4.97
CA LEU A 79 -7.41 -4.92 -4.85
C LEU A 79 -8.24 -3.63 -4.87
N ASN A 80 -9.12 -3.51 -5.87
CA ASN A 80 -9.97 -2.35 -6.17
C ASN A 80 -9.20 -1.04 -6.32
N ALA A 81 -7.93 -1.09 -6.73
CA ALA A 81 -7.17 0.12 -7.01
C ALA A 81 -7.67 0.80 -8.29
N ASP A 82 -7.29 2.06 -8.49
CA ASP A 82 -7.60 2.76 -9.74
C ASP A 82 -6.73 2.19 -10.87
N VAL A 83 -7.34 1.89 -12.02
CA VAL A 83 -6.66 1.25 -13.15
C VAL A 83 -6.83 2.04 -14.44
N PHE A 84 -5.81 2.00 -15.28
CA PHE A 84 -5.77 2.70 -16.57
C PHE A 84 -5.23 1.76 -17.65
N GLU A 85 -5.95 1.64 -18.76
CA GLU A 85 -5.52 0.85 -19.92
C GLU A 85 -4.89 1.74 -21.01
N SER A 86 -4.05 1.14 -21.85
CA SER A 86 -3.42 1.85 -22.99
C SER A 86 -4.29 1.95 -24.24
N GLY A 87 -5.39 1.20 -24.31
CA GLY A 87 -6.25 1.09 -25.49
C GLY A 87 -7.68 0.74 -25.10
N ASP A 88 -8.53 0.45 -26.08
CA ASP A 88 -9.93 0.09 -25.82
C ASP A 88 -10.03 -1.38 -25.36
N HIS A 89 -10.90 -1.63 -24.37
CA HIS A 89 -11.28 -2.97 -23.97
C HIS A 89 -12.39 -3.57 -24.86
N GLU A 90 -12.52 -4.89 -24.83
CA GLU A 90 -13.58 -5.59 -25.54
C GLU A 90 -14.92 -5.48 -24.79
N GLY A 91 -15.89 -4.77 -25.37
CA GLY A 91 -17.27 -4.78 -24.89
C GLY A 91 -17.44 -4.30 -23.44
N GLY A 92 -17.85 -5.20 -22.55
CA GLY A 92 -18.06 -4.89 -21.12
C GLY A 92 -16.89 -5.27 -20.22
N ASN A 93 -15.78 -5.75 -20.78
CA ASN A 93 -14.63 -6.29 -20.05
C ASN A 93 -13.65 -5.19 -19.64
N VAL A 94 -14.13 -4.31 -18.76
CA VAL A 94 -13.43 -3.10 -18.30
C VAL A 94 -12.16 -3.42 -17.49
N PRO A 95 -11.16 -2.52 -17.43
CA PRO A 95 -9.89 -2.75 -16.73
C PRO A 95 -10.05 -3.02 -15.24
N GLU A 96 -11.11 -2.51 -14.60
CA GLU A 96 -11.37 -2.71 -13.16
C GLU A 96 -11.57 -4.18 -12.80
N PHE A 97 -12.03 -5.01 -13.75
CA PHE A 97 -12.17 -6.46 -13.53
C PHE A 97 -10.84 -7.18 -13.41
N ALA A 98 -9.71 -6.55 -13.77
CA ALA A 98 -8.40 -7.14 -13.53
C ALA A 98 -7.94 -7.03 -12.07
N VAL A 99 -8.66 -6.31 -11.21
CA VAL A 99 -8.22 -6.04 -9.83
C VAL A 99 -9.36 -6.11 -8.83
N ASP A 100 -10.46 -6.80 -9.14
CA ASP A 100 -11.66 -6.82 -8.30
C ASP A 100 -11.71 -8.02 -7.33
N GLY A 101 -10.75 -8.93 -7.44
CA GLY A 101 -10.61 -10.14 -6.64
C GLY A 101 -11.31 -11.36 -7.23
N ALA A 102 -12.00 -11.24 -8.37
CA ALA A 102 -12.79 -12.31 -8.99
C ALA A 102 -11.93 -13.19 -9.92
N LYS A 103 -11.23 -14.18 -9.33
CA LYS A 103 -10.31 -15.08 -10.06
C LYS A 103 -10.83 -16.50 -10.32
N ASP A 104 -12.07 -16.80 -9.95
CA ASP A 104 -12.61 -18.16 -10.02
C ASP A 104 -13.32 -18.50 -11.35
N ASP A 105 -13.56 -17.50 -12.22
CA ASP A 105 -14.19 -17.66 -13.53
C ASP A 105 -13.25 -17.18 -14.65
N PRO A 106 -12.75 -18.05 -15.54
CA PRO A 106 -11.89 -17.62 -16.64
C PRO A 106 -12.62 -16.74 -17.65
N GLY A 107 -13.96 -16.79 -17.70
CA GLY A 107 -14.79 -16.01 -18.59
C GLY A 107 -15.05 -14.58 -18.12
N PHE A 108 -14.50 -14.17 -16.99
CA PHE A 108 -14.67 -12.86 -16.40
C PHE A 108 -13.31 -12.18 -16.19
N GLY A 109 -13.21 -10.88 -16.51
CA GLY A 109 -11.93 -10.15 -16.47
C GLY A 109 -11.85 -9.01 -17.47
N TRP A 110 -10.69 -8.35 -17.49
CA TRP A 110 -10.34 -7.32 -18.48
C TRP A 110 -9.84 -7.95 -19.78
N TRP A 111 -10.43 -7.55 -20.91
CA TRP A 111 -10.05 -8.04 -22.24
C TRP A 111 -9.69 -6.88 -23.16
N ALA A 112 -8.62 -7.04 -23.94
CA ALA A 112 -8.17 -6.04 -24.91
C ALA A 112 -7.98 -6.67 -26.30
N ASP A 113 -8.33 -5.92 -27.35
CA ASP A 113 -8.14 -6.33 -28.74
C ASP A 113 -6.69 -6.05 -29.18
N GLY A 114 -5.80 -7.02 -28.91
CA GLY A 114 -4.37 -6.89 -29.20
C GLY A 114 -3.52 -6.63 -27.96
N ALA A 115 -2.21 -6.46 -28.20
CA ALA A 115 -1.26 -6.11 -27.15
C ALA A 115 -1.64 -4.78 -26.50
N ALA A 116 -1.70 -4.78 -25.17
CA ALA A 116 -2.16 -3.66 -24.38
C ALA A 116 -1.51 -3.68 -23.00
N SER A 117 -1.49 -2.54 -22.32
CA SER A 117 -1.03 -2.44 -20.94
C SER A 117 -2.14 -2.01 -20.00
N LEU A 118 -2.11 -2.53 -18.78
CA LEU A 118 -2.93 -2.11 -17.66
C LEU A 118 -2.02 -1.53 -16.57
N THR A 119 -2.26 -0.28 -16.18
CA THR A 119 -1.53 0.42 -15.13
C THR A 119 -2.41 0.54 -13.90
N VAL A 120 -1.98 -0.09 -12.81
CA VAL A 120 -2.58 0.00 -11.47
C VAL A 120 -1.96 1.15 -10.72
N ASN A 121 -2.77 2.06 -10.18
CA ASN A 121 -2.37 3.09 -9.22
C ASN A 121 -2.73 2.62 -7.81
N LEU A 122 -1.71 2.29 -7.01
CA LEU A 122 -1.84 1.81 -5.64
C LEU A 122 -2.30 2.92 -4.66
N GLY A 123 -2.41 4.17 -5.11
CA GLY A 123 -2.89 5.31 -4.33
C GLY A 123 -1.80 5.99 -3.50
N GLU A 124 -0.86 5.22 -2.95
CA GLU A 124 0.32 5.68 -2.23
C GLU A 124 1.55 4.82 -2.57
N GLU A 125 2.73 5.23 -2.11
CA GLU A 125 3.94 4.42 -2.23
C GLU A 125 3.82 3.15 -1.40
N GLN A 126 3.92 2.00 -2.08
CA GLN A 126 3.88 0.67 -1.48
C GLN A 126 5.18 -0.05 -1.79
N ARG A 127 5.73 -0.74 -0.79
CA ARG A 127 6.87 -1.65 -0.99
C ARG A 127 6.37 -3.02 -1.43
N ILE A 128 6.55 -3.36 -2.69
CA ILE A 128 6.00 -4.59 -3.31
C ILE A 128 7.11 -5.55 -3.70
N SER A 129 6.84 -6.86 -3.69
CA SER A 129 7.84 -7.88 -4.02
C SER A 129 7.28 -9.11 -4.71
N ARG A 130 5.97 -9.13 -4.99
CA ARG A 130 5.30 -10.28 -5.59
C ARG A 130 4.10 -9.84 -6.40
N THR A 131 3.89 -10.50 -7.53
CA THR A 131 2.67 -10.40 -8.34
C THR A 131 2.11 -11.79 -8.60
N VAL A 132 0.78 -11.89 -8.75
CA VAL A 132 0.12 -13.09 -9.28
C VAL A 132 -0.78 -12.66 -10.43
N LEU A 133 -0.54 -13.23 -11.62
CA LEU A 133 -1.34 -12.94 -12.81
C LEU A 133 -2.21 -14.13 -13.18
N TYR A 134 -3.52 -13.95 -13.15
CA TYR A 134 -4.50 -14.91 -13.65
C TYR A 134 -4.91 -14.47 -15.05
N THR A 135 -4.68 -15.33 -16.03
CA THR A 135 -5.10 -15.13 -17.42
C THR A 135 -6.04 -16.24 -17.83
N TYR A 136 -6.80 -16.04 -18.90
CA TYR A 136 -7.74 -17.04 -19.41
C TYR A 136 -7.05 -18.40 -19.62
N TRP A 137 -7.41 -19.40 -18.82
CA TRP A 137 -6.68 -20.69 -18.76
C TRP A 137 -7.32 -21.83 -19.58
N VAL A 138 -8.42 -21.59 -20.29
CA VAL A 138 -9.05 -22.64 -21.11
C VAL A 138 -8.32 -22.77 -22.47
N GLY A 139 -8.12 -24.01 -22.91
CA GLY A 139 -7.55 -24.31 -24.23
C GLY A 139 -6.03 -24.29 -24.31
N ASN A 140 -5.33 -24.48 -23.19
CA ASN A 140 -3.86 -24.51 -23.11
C ASN A 140 -3.19 -23.24 -23.68
N ARG A 141 -3.83 -22.08 -23.48
CA ARG A 141 -3.26 -20.79 -23.86
C ARG A 141 -2.07 -20.46 -22.98
N TYR A 142 -1.10 -19.75 -23.53
CA TYR A 142 -0.06 -19.07 -22.75
C TYR A 142 -0.01 -17.60 -23.15
N TYR A 143 0.48 -16.78 -22.22
CA TYR A 143 0.62 -15.35 -22.40
C TYR A 143 2.07 -14.92 -22.20
N GLN A 144 2.49 -13.93 -22.97
CA GLN A 144 3.77 -13.24 -22.78
C GLN A 144 3.49 -11.84 -22.28
N TYR A 145 4.22 -11.43 -21.25
CA TYR A 145 3.98 -10.16 -20.58
C TYR A 145 5.23 -9.64 -19.88
N THR A 146 5.22 -8.37 -19.48
CA THR A 146 6.18 -7.81 -18.53
C THR A 146 5.45 -7.06 -17.43
N VAL A 147 6.11 -6.87 -16.29
CA VAL A 147 5.63 -5.98 -15.22
C VAL A 147 6.68 -4.93 -14.96
N GLU A 148 6.25 -3.67 -14.94
CA GLU A 148 7.07 -2.51 -14.64
C GLU A 148 6.49 -1.74 -13.45
N VAL A 149 7.35 -1.05 -12.70
CA VAL A 149 6.96 -0.25 -11.53
C VAL A 149 7.43 1.19 -11.68
N SER A 150 6.71 2.12 -11.05
CA SER A 150 7.03 3.54 -11.05
C SER A 150 6.52 4.23 -9.78
N LEU A 151 7.25 5.25 -9.32
CA LEU A 151 6.77 6.17 -8.29
C LEU A 151 6.00 7.37 -8.88
N ASP A 152 6.19 7.67 -10.16
CA ASP A 152 5.74 8.94 -10.75
C ASP A 152 4.93 8.78 -12.06
N ASN A 153 4.65 7.54 -12.47
CA ASN A 153 3.96 7.18 -13.72
C ASN A 153 4.69 7.69 -14.99
N ARG A 154 5.99 8.01 -14.89
CA ARG A 154 6.81 8.53 -16.00
C ARG A 154 8.09 7.71 -16.19
N ASN A 155 8.79 7.46 -15.09
CA ASN A 155 10.02 6.67 -15.06
C ASN A 155 9.68 5.25 -14.61
N TRP A 156 9.93 4.28 -15.48
CA TRP A 156 9.54 2.89 -15.31
C TRP A 156 10.75 1.99 -15.15
N SER A 157 10.66 1.04 -14.22
CA SER A 157 11.65 -0.02 -14.04
C SER A 157 10.97 -1.38 -14.17
N GLN A 158 11.47 -2.23 -15.06
CA GLN A 158 10.95 -3.58 -15.23
C GLN A 158 11.35 -4.47 -14.06
N VAL A 159 10.38 -5.18 -13.46
CA VAL A 159 10.56 -6.11 -12.33
C VAL A 159 10.25 -7.56 -12.71
N VAL A 160 9.46 -7.79 -13.76
CA VAL A 160 9.16 -9.12 -14.30
C VAL A 160 9.32 -9.11 -15.81
N ASP A 161 10.03 -10.12 -16.34
CA ASP A 161 10.13 -10.41 -17.77
C ASP A 161 9.60 -11.80 -18.09
N ARG A 162 8.41 -11.87 -18.70
CA ARG A 162 7.82 -13.07 -19.28
C ARG A 162 7.58 -12.88 -20.78
N SER A 163 8.38 -12.03 -21.44
CA SER A 163 8.25 -11.72 -22.87
C SER A 163 8.44 -12.92 -23.80
N THR A 164 9.06 -13.99 -23.32
CA THR A 164 9.28 -15.24 -24.05
C THR A 164 8.55 -16.44 -23.43
N ASN A 165 7.63 -16.20 -22.49
CA ASN A 165 6.91 -17.27 -21.81
C ASN A 165 6.09 -18.13 -22.79
N THR A 166 6.14 -19.44 -22.57
CA THR A 166 5.33 -20.44 -23.29
C THR A 166 4.64 -21.41 -22.32
N THR A 167 4.67 -21.13 -21.02
CA THR A 167 4.02 -21.95 -19.99
C THR A 167 2.51 -21.76 -20.07
N PRO A 168 1.71 -22.83 -20.24
CA PRO A 168 0.25 -22.71 -20.30
C PRO A 168 -0.32 -22.12 -19.01
N SER A 169 -1.30 -21.23 -19.17
CA SER A 169 -2.06 -20.65 -18.07
C SER A 169 -2.86 -21.72 -17.32
N THR A 170 -2.96 -21.56 -16.00
CA THR A 170 -3.70 -22.47 -15.13
C THR A 170 -4.56 -21.65 -14.14
N PRO A 171 -5.56 -22.25 -13.49
CA PRO A 171 -6.34 -21.59 -12.43
C PRO A 171 -5.50 -21.14 -11.22
N ALA A 172 -4.26 -21.60 -11.08
CA ALA A 172 -3.37 -21.19 -9.99
C ALA A 172 -2.71 -19.81 -10.23
N GLY A 173 -2.86 -19.23 -11.42
CA GLY A 173 -2.16 -18.01 -11.81
C GLY A 173 -0.66 -18.23 -12.07
N ASP A 174 0.00 -17.17 -12.54
CA ASP A 174 1.45 -17.08 -12.67
C ASP A 174 1.99 -16.20 -11.54
N GLU A 175 2.47 -16.84 -10.47
CA GLU A 175 3.09 -16.18 -9.33
C GLU A 175 4.56 -15.87 -9.62
N VAL A 176 4.96 -14.62 -9.42
CA VAL A 176 6.34 -14.16 -9.59
C VAL A 176 6.74 -13.33 -8.39
N THR A 177 7.90 -13.64 -7.81
CA THR A 177 8.55 -12.83 -6.77
C THR A 177 9.76 -12.11 -7.37
N PHE A 178 10.07 -10.94 -6.83
CA PHE A 178 11.19 -10.10 -7.23
C PHE A 178 11.75 -9.34 -6.02
N GLU A 179 12.93 -8.76 -6.17
CA GLU A 179 13.54 -7.93 -5.11
C GLU A 179 12.56 -6.82 -4.69
N PRO A 180 12.27 -6.65 -3.38
CA PRO A 180 11.31 -5.66 -2.96
C PRO A 180 11.66 -4.25 -3.46
N VAL A 181 10.66 -3.54 -3.98
CA VAL A 181 10.81 -2.24 -4.62
C VAL A 181 9.65 -1.33 -4.23
N ASP A 182 9.95 -0.04 -4.09
CA ASP A 182 8.93 0.97 -3.78
C ASP A 182 8.25 1.42 -5.07
N ALA A 183 6.93 1.41 -5.08
CA ALA A 183 6.12 1.70 -6.24
C ALA A 183 4.78 2.33 -5.83
N GLN A 184 4.31 3.32 -6.59
CA GLN A 184 2.91 3.77 -6.52
C GLN A 184 2.13 3.25 -7.73
N PHE A 185 2.81 3.03 -8.86
CA PHE A 185 2.22 2.55 -10.10
C PHE A 185 2.86 1.22 -10.49
N VAL A 186 2.01 0.27 -10.89
CA VAL A 186 2.43 -1.03 -11.42
C VAL A 186 1.79 -1.21 -12.79
N ARG A 187 2.59 -1.43 -13.82
CA ARG A 187 2.11 -1.63 -15.19
C ARG A 187 2.33 -3.07 -15.61
N LEU A 188 1.24 -3.75 -15.94
CA LEU A 188 1.23 -5.03 -16.63
C LEU A 188 1.18 -4.77 -18.14
N ASN A 189 2.21 -5.17 -18.88
CA ASN A 189 2.24 -5.09 -20.33
C ASN A 189 1.93 -6.47 -20.93
N MET A 190 0.76 -6.64 -21.53
CA MET A 190 0.35 -7.88 -22.20
C MET A 190 0.82 -7.83 -23.67
N LEU A 191 1.70 -8.77 -24.05
CA LEU A 191 2.44 -8.71 -25.32
C LEU A 191 1.91 -9.69 -26.36
N HIS A 192 1.54 -10.90 -25.93
CA HIS A 192 1.12 -11.97 -26.83
C HIS A 192 0.26 -13.03 -26.12
N ASN A 193 -0.64 -13.65 -26.88
CA ASN A 193 -1.48 -14.78 -26.52
C ASN A 193 -1.35 -15.85 -27.62
N SER A 194 -1.14 -17.10 -27.21
CA SER A 194 -0.87 -18.22 -28.13
C SER A 194 -2.03 -18.66 -29.02
N ALA A 195 -3.27 -18.20 -28.77
CA ALA A 195 -4.45 -18.65 -29.49
C ALA A 195 -5.07 -17.58 -30.40
N ASN A 196 -5.03 -16.31 -30.01
CA ASN A 196 -5.60 -15.20 -30.77
C ASN A 196 -4.93 -13.87 -30.36
N PRO A 197 -5.19 -12.77 -31.09
CA PRO A 197 -4.60 -11.46 -30.78
C PRO A 197 -5.07 -10.84 -29.46
N SER A 198 -6.25 -11.23 -28.95
CA SER A 198 -6.84 -10.66 -27.73
C SER A 198 -6.05 -11.00 -26.47
N MET A 199 -5.92 -10.03 -25.57
CA MET A 199 -5.34 -10.23 -24.23
C MET A 199 -6.46 -10.41 -23.21
N HIS A 200 -6.32 -11.38 -22.30
CA HIS A 200 -7.34 -11.66 -21.30
C HIS A 200 -6.68 -11.76 -19.91
N VAL A 201 -6.96 -10.78 -19.05
CA VAL A 201 -6.55 -10.77 -17.66
C VAL A 201 -7.77 -11.01 -16.81
N VAL A 202 -7.77 -12.14 -16.10
CA VAL A 202 -8.84 -12.49 -15.16
C VAL A 202 -8.65 -11.73 -13.85
N GLU A 203 -7.42 -11.69 -13.33
CA GLU A 203 -7.08 -10.96 -12.10
C GLU A 203 -5.57 -10.69 -12.09
N PHE A 204 -5.15 -9.56 -11.54
CA PHE A 204 -3.77 -9.15 -11.36
C PHE A 204 -3.56 -8.66 -9.92
N GLU A 205 -2.93 -9.51 -9.13
CA GLU A 205 -2.67 -9.27 -7.72
C GLU A 205 -1.26 -8.73 -7.53
N VAL A 206 -1.10 -7.72 -6.67
CA VAL A 206 0.19 -7.14 -6.29
C VAL A 206 0.31 -7.23 -4.77
N TYR A 207 1.42 -7.76 -4.28
CA TYR A 207 1.61 -8.00 -2.86
C TYR A 207 2.83 -7.26 -2.31
N GLY A 208 2.65 -6.73 -1.09
CA GLY A 208 3.69 -6.11 -0.31
C GLY A 208 4.82 -7.09 0.02
N GLY A 209 6.06 -6.59 0.03
CA GLY A 209 7.20 -7.30 0.60
C GLY A 209 7.31 -7.03 2.10
N SER A 210 7.88 -7.97 2.86
CA SER A 210 8.26 -7.75 4.27
C SER A 210 9.43 -6.75 4.33
N GLY A 211 9.12 -5.47 4.12
CA GLY A 211 10.00 -4.34 4.32
C GLY A 211 9.08 -3.20 4.72
N SER A 212 8.97 -2.97 6.02
CA SER A 212 8.11 -1.98 6.66
C SER A 212 8.42 -0.59 6.13
N GLY A 213 7.67 -0.16 5.11
CA GLY A 213 7.46 1.25 4.81
C GLY A 213 6.48 1.85 5.81
N ALA A 214 6.81 1.81 7.10
CA ALA A 214 5.99 2.48 8.11
C ALA A 214 6.08 4.00 7.83
N THR A 215 4.99 4.57 7.32
CA THR A 215 4.81 6.00 7.03
C THR A 215 4.60 6.83 8.31
N GLY A 216 5.35 6.52 9.38
CA GLY A 216 5.26 7.13 10.71
C GLY A 216 6.62 7.31 11.36
N ASN A 217 6.65 7.97 12.53
CA ASN A 217 7.88 8.14 13.30
C ASN A 217 8.38 6.76 13.79
N LEU A 218 9.35 6.18 13.09
CA LEU A 218 9.92 4.86 13.42
C LEU A 218 10.46 4.77 14.84
N ALA A 219 10.87 5.90 15.43
CA ALA A 219 11.41 5.94 16.78
C ALA A 219 10.32 5.96 17.86
N GLU A 220 9.06 6.31 17.53
CA GLU A 220 8.01 6.54 18.52
C GLU A 220 7.75 5.31 19.41
N GLY A 221 7.89 5.49 20.72
CA GLY A 221 7.71 4.46 21.74
C GLY A 221 8.73 3.32 21.69
N LYS A 222 9.78 3.42 20.88
CA LYS A 222 10.80 2.37 20.76
C LYS A 222 11.71 2.33 21.99
N PRO A 223 12.28 1.15 22.31
CA PRO A 223 13.33 1.07 23.31
C PRO A 223 14.47 2.03 22.95
N VAL A 224 14.90 2.81 23.94
CA VAL A 224 15.89 3.86 23.74
C VAL A 224 16.85 3.91 24.93
N THR A 225 18.12 4.15 24.64
CA THR A 225 19.16 4.31 25.67
C THR A 225 19.90 5.62 25.45
N GLY A 226 20.06 6.40 26.52
CA GLY A 226 20.84 7.63 26.53
C GLY A 226 22.10 7.48 27.36
N THR A 227 23.23 8.00 26.87
CA THR A 227 24.49 8.08 27.60
C THR A 227 25.09 9.49 27.45
N PRO A 228 25.62 10.12 28.51
CA PRO A 228 25.61 9.72 29.92
C PRO A 228 24.20 9.73 30.55
N GLU A 229 24.10 9.44 31.85
CA GLU A 229 22.84 9.45 32.61
C GLU A 229 22.05 10.75 32.43
N GLN A 230 20.72 10.66 32.54
CA GLN A 230 19.83 11.81 32.36
C GLN A 230 19.87 12.83 33.50
N GLU A 231 19.54 14.08 33.21
CA GLU A 231 19.28 15.13 34.20
C GLU A 231 17.90 14.94 34.85
N GLY A 232 17.86 14.75 36.17
CA GLY A 232 16.58 14.66 36.90
C GLY A 232 15.66 13.56 36.38
N THR A 233 14.47 13.95 35.89
CA THR A 233 13.46 13.02 35.34
C THR A 233 13.43 12.98 33.81
N ASN A 234 14.36 13.66 33.13
CA ASN A 234 14.40 13.82 31.67
C ASN A 234 15.01 12.62 30.97
N ALA A 235 14.35 11.47 31.09
CA ALA A 235 14.83 10.18 30.61
C ALA A 235 14.83 10.07 29.06
N PRO A 236 15.61 9.15 28.47
CA PRO A 236 15.72 8.94 27.02
C PRO A 236 14.38 8.77 26.30
N GLU A 237 13.39 8.17 26.95
CA GLU A 237 12.06 7.89 26.42
C GLU A 237 11.31 9.16 26.01
N GLY A 238 11.57 10.29 26.68
CA GLY A 238 10.98 11.58 26.31
C GLY A 238 11.48 12.14 24.98
N ALA A 239 12.58 11.61 24.42
CA ALA A 239 13.04 11.97 23.07
C ALA A 239 12.33 11.19 21.96
N VAL A 240 11.57 10.15 22.31
CA VAL A 240 10.91 9.23 21.38
C VAL A 240 9.43 9.03 21.72
N ASP A 241 8.81 9.95 22.44
CA ASP A 241 7.41 9.85 22.88
C ASP A 241 6.38 10.30 21.82
N GLY A 242 6.86 10.81 20.68
CA GLY A 242 6.02 11.32 19.59
C GLY A 242 5.52 12.75 19.80
N LEU A 243 5.92 13.43 20.89
CA LEU A 243 5.46 14.76 21.25
C LEU A 243 6.53 15.82 21.00
N VAL A 244 6.15 16.92 20.37
CA VAL A 244 7.02 18.09 20.13
C VAL A 244 6.35 19.33 20.73
N ASP A 245 6.11 19.30 22.03
CA ASP A 245 5.26 20.27 22.73
C ASP A 245 5.93 20.91 23.95
N ASN A 246 6.76 20.17 24.69
CA ASN A 246 7.35 20.63 25.94
C ASN A 246 8.88 20.38 26.02
N PRO A 247 9.71 21.43 25.97
CA PRO A 247 11.16 21.29 26.03
C PRO A 247 11.68 20.74 27.38
N GLY A 248 10.85 20.73 28.42
CA GLY A 248 11.17 20.17 29.74
C GLY A 248 10.85 18.68 29.90
N VAL A 249 10.35 17.99 28.86
CA VAL A 249 9.95 16.57 28.93
C VAL A 249 10.81 15.66 28.04
N GLY A 250 11.60 16.23 27.13
CA GLY A 250 12.58 15.48 26.32
C GLY A 250 13.78 14.94 27.12
N TRP A 251 14.64 14.16 26.46
CA TRP A 251 15.89 13.66 27.06
C TRP A 251 16.92 14.77 27.28
N HIS A 252 17.43 14.89 28.51
CA HIS A 252 18.50 15.84 28.86
C HIS A 252 19.67 15.03 29.43
N ALA A 253 20.85 15.08 28.80
CA ALA A 253 22.02 14.32 29.24
C ALA A 253 22.90 15.11 30.22
N HIS A 254 23.43 14.46 31.28
CA HIS A 254 24.32 15.09 32.28
C HIS A 254 25.76 15.42 31.79
N GLY A 255 26.02 15.43 30.48
CA GLY A 255 27.36 15.69 29.96
C GLY A 255 27.48 15.62 28.45
N THR A 256 28.70 15.84 27.96
CA THR A 256 29.05 15.80 26.53
C THR A 256 30.40 15.07 26.33
N PRO A 257 30.58 14.26 25.27
CA PRO A 257 29.60 13.93 24.24
C PRO A 257 28.45 13.07 24.79
N ALA A 258 27.28 13.20 24.17
CA ALA A 258 26.08 12.46 24.54
C ALA A 258 25.57 11.67 23.33
N THR A 259 25.11 10.44 23.56
CA THR A 259 24.57 9.54 22.54
C THR A 259 23.19 9.06 22.98
N LEU A 260 22.21 9.18 22.08
CA LEU A 260 20.89 8.56 22.18
C LEU A 260 20.82 7.45 21.12
N THR A 261 20.53 6.22 21.54
CA THR A 261 20.42 5.06 20.65
C THR A 261 19.00 4.52 20.73
N VAL A 262 18.33 4.45 19.59
CA VAL A 262 16.97 3.90 19.47
C VAL A 262 17.05 2.52 18.83
N ASP A 263 16.51 1.51 19.50
CA ASP A 263 16.37 0.16 18.96
C ASP A 263 15.04 0.05 18.20
N LEU A 264 15.12 -0.02 16.87
CA LEU A 264 13.93 -0.15 16.03
C LEU A 264 13.28 -1.55 16.14
N GLY A 265 13.99 -2.52 16.72
CA GLY A 265 13.58 -3.91 16.97
C GLY A 265 13.82 -4.84 15.79
N VAL A 266 13.64 -4.34 14.57
CA VAL A 266 13.97 -5.03 13.31
C VAL A 266 14.73 -4.08 12.38
N PRO A 267 15.47 -4.59 11.38
CA PRO A 267 16.04 -3.73 10.35
C PRO A 267 14.94 -2.95 9.63
N GLU A 268 15.01 -1.62 9.74
CA GLU A 268 14.07 -0.68 9.11
C GLU A 268 14.79 0.18 8.07
N ARG A 269 14.06 0.64 7.05
CA ARG A 269 14.56 1.67 6.15
C ARG A 269 14.33 3.05 6.78
N ILE A 270 15.40 3.82 6.93
CA ILE A 270 15.36 5.19 7.44
C ILE A 270 15.62 6.16 6.29
N ASP A 271 14.59 6.90 5.89
CA ASP A 271 14.68 7.82 4.75
C ASP A 271 14.95 9.27 5.15
N THR A 272 14.53 9.64 6.35
CA THR A 272 14.71 10.99 6.88
C THR A 272 14.79 10.91 8.40
N THR A 273 15.60 11.80 8.98
CA THR A 273 15.67 11.99 10.42
C THR A 273 15.28 13.42 10.74
N GLN A 274 14.44 13.61 11.76
CA GLN A 274 14.14 14.92 12.30
C GLN A 274 14.49 14.93 13.79
N THR A 275 15.24 15.94 14.22
CA THR A 275 15.69 16.08 15.60
C THR A 275 15.30 17.46 16.11
N PHE A 276 14.67 17.51 17.29
CA PHE A 276 14.26 18.74 17.95
C PHE A 276 15.15 18.99 19.16
N PHE A 277 15.92 20.07 19.12
CA PHE A 277 16.81 20.45 20.21
C PHE A 277 16.11 21.40 21.19
N PHE A 278 16.50 21.31 22.46
CA PHE A 278 16.19 22.36 23.42
C PHE A 278 16.77 23.70 22.95
N TYR A 279 15.95 24.76 22.94
CA TYR A 279 16.28 26.03 22.29
C TYR A 279 16.46 27.21 23.27
N GLY A 280 16.41 26.97 24.58
CA GLY A 280 16.64 28.01 25.59
C GLY A 280 18.10 28.46 25.67
N ASP A 281 18.32 29.64 26.27
CA ASP A 281 19.63 30.21 26.61
C ASP A 281 20.64 30.36 25.45
N GLY A 282 20.17 30.40 24.20
CA GLY A 282 21.03 30.58 23.03
C GLY A 282 21.98 29.41 22.76
N ARG A 283 21.58 28.18 23.13
CA ARG A 283 22.40 26.97 22.96
C ARG A 283 22.59 26.58 21.49
N HIS A 284 23.71 25.91 21.23
CA HIS A 284 24.06 25.37 19.92
C HIS A 284 24.50 23.91 20.05
N TYR A 285 24.19 23.10 19.05
CA TYR A 285 24.46 21.67 19.03
C TYR A 285 25.22 21.30 17.77
N ALA A 286 26.32 20.54 17.94
CA ALA A 286 26.97 19.83 16.85
C ALA A 286 26.61 18.35 17.00
N TRP A 287 26.07 17.75 15.94
CA TRP A 287 25.50 16.41 16.00
C TRP A 287 25.63 15.69 14.65
N ARG A 288 25.47 14.38 14.69
CA ARG A 288 25.37 13.49 13.53
C ARG A 288 24.39 12.37 13.87
N VAL A 289 23.85 11.72 12.84
CA VAL A 289 23.13 10.46 12.97
C VAL A 289 24.01 9.37 12.40
N GLU A 290 24.00 8.22 13.07
CA GLU A 290 24.61 6.98 12.59
C GLU A 290 23.54 5.89 12.63
N VAL A 291 23.62 4.94 11.71
CA VAL A 291 22.75 3.77 11.62
C VAL A 291 23.57 2.49 11.74
N SER A 292 22.95 1.42 12.26
CA SER A 292 23.58 0.11 12.45
C SER A 292 22.57 -1.01 12.26
N GLN A 293 23.02 -2.15 11.74
CA GLN A 293 22.23 -3.39 11.68
C GLN A 293 22.49 -4.34 12.85
N ASP A 294 23.60 -4.15 13.59
CA ASP A 294 24.08 -5.10 14.60
C ASP A 294 24.35 -4.46 15.98
N GLY A 295 24.21 -3.14 16.09
CA GLY A 295 24.48 -2.36 17.30
C GLY A 295 25.97 -2.17 17.61
N ASN A 296 26.88 -2.71 16.79
CA ASN A 296 28.33 -2.66 17.03
C ASN A 296 29.05 -1.83 15.96
N GLU A 297 28.69 -2.00 14.69
CA GLU A 297 29.25 -1.24 13.56
C GLU A 297 28.25 -0.18 13.11
N TRP A 298 28.72 1.07 13.01
CA TRP A 298 27.88 2.25 12.78
C TRP A 298 28.38 3.03 11.56
N THR A 299 27.45 3.46 10.72
CA THR A 299 27.73 4.27 9.52
C THR A 299 26.88 5.53 9.49
N ILE A 300 27.45 6.61 8.94
CA ILE A 300 26.73 7.88 8.64
C ILE A 300 25.97 7.73 7.33
#